data_AF-A0A482WS93-F1
#
_entry.id   AF-A0A482WS93-F1
#
_cell.length_a   1.000
_cell.length_b   1.000
_cell.length_c   1.000
_cell.angle_alpha   90.00
_cell.angle_beta   90.00
_cell.angle_gamma   90.00
#
_symmetry.space_group_name_H-M   'P 1'
#
loop_
_entity.id
_entity.type
_entity.pdbx_description
1 polymer ?
#
loop_
_entity_poly.entity_id
_entity_poly.type
_entity_poly.pdbx_seq_one_letter_code
_entity_poly.pdbx_strand_id
1 'polypeptide(L)'
;MARQIPILEILLAKFPGVQINENTKLVVPSEEYLGNISYLISSTDHSTLNNYLIWRLVVKYLPYLSEKFRHPYNMFRKDLYGEVEPTERWEFCVSTLQKFMSFGLSAMIQRKSHSFHQDYRVVNDMFEEIVRSVKRNIASADIDQNLREHLLDKINGLGLKVGFSDNMVHDTYIDNFYMELIITPTDFFQNIMSGEAFLQDFEKRRLKTPASEYRWISAMSSSNIDVQYLVSKNEVLVPVALLMSPFFDPEYPLPVLYGTLGTHLASAVVSSLSATNIFFAGDGTLLAADHPAIAPTIQALAQPHHCLHAWLARHLPPTDTPLNNRTISAAMLAVSGVRQAFQALHSALTTYPHIHQPGFEYYENEAIFFVTYAQKDGRMLLRTMSLAS
;
A
#
# COMPACT_ATOMS: atom_id res chain seq x y z
N MET A 1 34.97 -5.67 -22.95
CA MET A 1 34.64 -5.32 -21.55
C MET A 1 33.20 -4.83 -21.54
N ALA A 2 32.29 -5.54 -20.85
CA ALA A 2 30.90 -5.10 -20.75
C ALA A 2 30.89 -3.69 -20.11
N ARG A 3 30.20 -2.74 -20.73
CA ARG A 3 30.01 -1.41 -20.15
C ARG A 3 29.20 -1.59 -18.87
N GLN A 4 29.85 -1.48 -17.72
CA GLN A 4 29.14 -1.43 -16.45
C GLN A 4 28.24 -0.19 -16.47
N ILE A 5 26.99 -0.36 -16.07
CA ILE A 5 26.07 0.75 -15.86
C ILE A 5 26.75 1.72 -14.89
N PRO A 6 26.94 3.01 -15.24
CA PRO A 6 27.63 3.95 -14.37
C PRO A 6 26.66 4.41 -13.26
N ILE A 7 26.40 3.54 -12.29
CA ILE A 7 25.39 3.72 -11.25
C ILE A 7 25.63 5.03 -10.49
N LEU A 8 26.87 5.32 -10.10
CA LEU A 8 27.21 6.54 -9.38
C LEU A 8 26.89 7.80 -10.20
N GLU A 9 27.26 7.83 -11.49
CA GLU A 9 26.98 8.98 -12.37
C GLU A 9 25.47 9.17 -12.56
N ILE A 10 24.73 8.08 -12.76
CA ILE A 10 23.26 8.11 -12.89
C ILE A 10 22.62 8.66 -11.62
N LEU A 11 23.10 8.24 -10.43
CA LEU A 11 22.59 8.72 -9.15
C LEU A 11 22.92 10.20 -8.94
N LEU A 12 24.14 10.65 -9.26
CA LEU A 12 24.54 12.05 -9.17
C LEU A 12 23.74 12.93 -10.14
N ALA A 13 23.46 12.45 -11.35
CA ALA A 13 22.62 13.14 -12.32
C ALA A 13 21.16 13.21 -11.87
N LYS A 14 20.64 12.14 -11.26
CA LYS A 14 19.26 12.09 -10.77
C LYS A 14 19.04 12.93 -9.52
N PHE A 15 20.03 12.98 -8.62
CA PHE A 15 19.96 13.65 -7.32
C PHE A 15 21.08 14.69 -7.15
N PRO A 16 21.06 15.78 -7.94
CA PRO A 16 22.12 16.78 -7.90
C PRO A 16 22.21 17.45 -6.52
N GLY A 17 23.44 17.60 -6.02
CA GLY A 17 23.73 18.23 -4.73
C GLY A 17 23.38 17.38 -3.51
N VAL A 18 23.12 16.07 -3.67
CA VAL A 18 23.12 15.09 -2.58
C VAL A 18 24.51 14.48 -2.46
N GLN A 19 24.98 14.23 -1.24
CA GLN A 19 26.27 13.58 -0.99
C GLN A 19 26.18 12.07 -1.26
N ILE A 20 26.33 11.68 -2.53
CA ILE A 20 26.43 10.28 -2.97
C ILE A 20 27.87 10.02 -3.40
N ASN A 21 28.45 8.93 -2.90
CA ASN A 21 29.82 8.50 -3.19
C ASN A 21 29.88 6.96 -3.27
N GLU A 22 31.07 6.41 -3.52
CA GLU A 22 31.28 4.96 -3.66
C GLU A 22 30.94 4.15 -2.39
N ASN A 23 30.94 4.79 -1.23
CA ASN A 23 30.59 4.15 0.06
C ASN A 23 29.08 4.22 0.36
N THR A 24 28.28 4.80 -0.53
CA THR A 24 26.83 4.93 -0.33
C THR A 24 26.17 3.56 -0.45
N LYS A 25 25.53 3.11 0.63
CA LYS A 25 24.84 1.81 0.66
C LYS A 25 23.59 1.85 -0.22
N LEU A 26 23.45 0.85 -1.09
CA LEU A 26 22.30 0.66 -1.97
C LEU A 26 21.65 -0.68 -1.67
N VAL A 27 20.32 -0.71 -1.61
CA VAL A 27 19.56 -1.95 -1.58
C VAL A 27 19.35 -2.41 -3.02
N VAL A 28 19.86 -3.59 -3.37
CA VAL A 28 19.73 -4.20 -4.70
C VAL A 28 18.82 -5.43 -4.58
N PRO A 29 17.55 -5.34 -4.99
CA PRO A 29 16.61 -6.45 -4.84
C PRO A 29 16.94 -7.67 -5.71
N SER A 30 17.64 -7.47 -6.84
CA SER A 30 18.05 -8.55 -7.74
C SER A 30 19.34 -8.15 -8.46
N GLU A 31 20.44 -8.79 -8.07
CA GLU A 31 21.74 -8.62 -8.71
C GLU A 31 21.74 -9.20 -10.13
N GLU A 32 21.09 -10.34 -10.33
CA GLU A 32 20.94 -11.00 -11.63
C GLU A 32 20.27 -10.07 -12.65
N TYR A 33 19.16 -9.42 -12.26
CA TYR A 33 18.47 -8.47 -13.13
C TYR A 33 19.40 -7.32 -13.55
N LEU A 34 20.14 -6.72 -12.59
CA LEU A 34 21.07 -5.64 -12.92
C LEU A 34 22.22 -6.11 -13.82
N GLY A 35 22.74 -7.32 -13.58
CA GLY A 35 23.74 -7.95 -14.44
C GLY A 35 23.24 -8.13 -15.88
N ASN A 36 22.02 -8.66 -16.04
CA ASN A 36 21.40 -8.88 -17.34
C ASN A 36 21.08 -7.57 -18.07
N ILE A 37 20.62 -6.53 -17.37
CA ILE A 37 20.40 -5.20 -17.94
C ILE A 37 21.71 -4.57 -18.38
N SER A 38 22.77 -4.70 -17.58
CA SER A 38 24.11 -4.21 -17.95
C SER A 38 24.59 -4.84 -19.25
N TYR A 39 24.42 -6.16 -19.39
CA TYR A 39 24.70 -6.87 -20.63
C TYR A 39 23.88 -6.33 -21.80
N LEU A 40 22.55 -6.23 -21.64
CA LEU A 40 21.64 -5.77 -22.69
C LEU A 40 21.95 -4.35 -23.16
N ILE A 41 22.23 -3.42 -22.25
CA ILE A 41 22.62 -2.05 -22.58
C ILE A 41 23.95 -2.05 -23.34
N SER A 42 24.90 -2.90 -22.96
CA SER A 42 26.21 -2.97 -23.62
C SER A 42 26.16 -3.59 -25.02
N SER A 43 25.21 -4.50 -25.27
CA SER A 43 25.07 -5.23 -26.54
C SER A 43 24.08 -4.60 -27.52
N THR A 44 23.25 -3.65 -27.08
CA THR A 44 22.24 -2.99 -27.93
C THR A 44 22.82 -1.73 -28.55
N ASP A 45 22.46 -1.45 -29.81
CA ASP A 45 22.90 -0.25 -30.50
C ASP A 45 22.32 1.03 -29.85
N HIS A 46 23.05 2.14 -29.95
CA HIS A 46 22.67 3.39 -29.30
C HIS A 46 21.39 4.00 -29.86
N SER A 47 21.07 3.75 -31.14
CA SER A 47 19.86 4.28 -31.76
C SER A 47 18.62 3.60 -31.16
N THR A 48 18.64 2.28 -31.02
CA THR A 48 17.60 1.49 -30.37
C THR A 48 17.43 1.87 -28.90
N LEU A 49 18.54 2.04 -28.17
CA LEU A 49 18.48 2.51 -26.77
C LEU A 49 17.84 3.90 -26.67
N ASN A 50 18.25 4.85 -27.53
CA ASN A 50 17.67 6.19 -27.55
C ASN A 50 16.17 6.15 -27.91
N ASN A 51 15.79 5.40 -28.94
CA ASN A 51 14.39 5.24 -29.34
C ASN A 51 13.55 4.65 -28.21
N TYR A 52 14.07 3.66 -27.48
CA TYR A 52 13.41 3.12 -26.30
C TYR A 52 13.22 4.19 -25.22
N LEU A 53 14.26 4.95 -24.87
CA LEU A 53 14.17 5.99 -23.84
C LEU A 53 13.19 7.10 -24.22
N ILE A 54 13.21 7.56 -25.47
CA ILE A 54 12.26 8.56 -26.00
C ILE A 54 10.84 7.98 -26.00
N TRP A 55 10.66 6.71 -26.37
CA TRP A 55 9.35 6.08 -26.31
C TRP A 55 8.80 6.01 -24.88
N ARG A 56 9.64 5.66 -23.88
CA ARG A 56 9.24 5.70 -22.47
C ARG A 56 8.81 7.10 -22.02
N LEU A 57 9.50 8.14 -22.50
CA LEU A 57 9.12 9.53 -22.27
C LEU A 57 7.77 9.86 -22.91
N VAL A 58 7.60 9.54 -24.20
CA VAL A 58 6.36 9.81 -24.94
C VAL A 58 5.18 9.15 -24.23
N VAL A 59 5.24 7.85 -23.94
CA VAL A 59 4.16 7.10 -23.27
C VAL A 59 3.78 7.71 -21.93
N LYS A 60 4.76 8.23 -21.16
CA LYS A 60 4.51 8.91 -19.89
C LYS A 60 3.65 10.18 -20.06
N TYR A 61 3.84 10.92 -21.16
CA TYR A 61 3.18 12.20 -21.39
C TYR A 61 1.94 12.15 -22.28
N LEU A 62 1.74 11.08 -23.07
CA LEU A 62 0.57 10.89 -23.94
C LEU A 62 -0.78 11.20 -23.26
N PRO A 63 -1.05 10.80 -22.00
CA PRO A 63 -2.33 11.07 -21.34
C PRO A 63 -2.64 12.56 -21.15
N TYR A 64 -1.62 13.42 -21.16
CA TYR A 64 -1.74 14.85 -20.87
C TYR A 64 -1.85 15.72 -22.13
N LEU A 65 -1.78 15.12 -23.32
CA LEU A 65 -1.80 15.82 -24.60
C LEU A 65 -3.23 15.94 -25.17
N SER A 66 -3.32 16.55 -26.36
CA SER A 66 -4.57 16.67 -27.10
C SER A 66 -5.17 15.30 -27.45
N GLU A 67 -6.44 15.29 -27.82
CA GLU A 67 -7.19 14.08 -28.13
C GLU A 67 -6.52 13.19 -29.19
N LYS A 68 -5.87 13.80 -30.19
CA LYS A 68 -5.14 13.09 -31.24
C LYS A 68 -4.06 12.15 -30.71
N PHE A 69 -3.48 12.45 -29.56
CA PHE A 69 -2.49 11.61 -28.87
C PHE A 69 -3.12 10.68 -27.83
N ARG A 70 -4.17 11.14 -27.15
CA ARG A 70 -4.88 10.33 -26.14
C ARG A 70 -5.66 9.18 -26.76
N HIS A 71 -6.25 9.37 -27.94
CA HIS A 71 -7.03 8.34 -28.61
C HIS A 71 -6.24 7.04 -28.89
N PRO A 72 -5.06 7.06 -29.54
CA PRO A 72 -4.26 5.84 -29.73
C PRO A 72 -3.76 5.26 -28.41
N TYR A 73 -3.47 6.10 -27.41
CA TYR A 73 -3.12 5.62 -26.07
C TYR A 73 -4.28 4.85 -25.40
N ASN A 74 -5.50 5.34 -25.54
CA ASN A 74 -6.70 4.68 -25.01
C ASN A 74 -6.99 3.36 -25.75
N MET A 75 -6.79 3.31 -27.07
CA MET A 75 -6.88 2.05 -27.83
C MET A 75 -5.86 1.02 -27.33
N PHE A 76 -4.61 1.44 -27.14
CA PHE A 76 -3.57 0.58 -26.58
C PHE A 76 -3.93 0.06 -25.18
N ARG A 77 -4.51 0.91 -24.31
CA ARG A 77 -4.99 0.49 -22.98
C ARG A 77 -6.19 -0.45 -23.04
N LYS A 78 -7.09 -0.25 -24.00
CA LYS A 78 -8.20 -1.15 -24.25
C LYS A 78 -7.71 -2.54 -24.61
N ASP A 79 -6.73 -2.64 -25.49
CA ASP A 79 -6.16 -3.94 -25.89
C ASP A 79 -5.37 -4.60 -24.74
N LEU A 80 -4.64 -3.80 -23.94
CA LEU A 80 -3.78 -4.32 -22.88
C LEU A 80 -4.55 -4.67 -21.59
N TYR A 81 -5.53 -3.85 -21.21
CA TYR A 81 -6.23 -3.94 -19.91
C TYR A 81 -7.73 -4.25 -20.04
N GLY A 82 -8.27 -4.33 -21.26
CA GLY A 82 -9.70 -4.54 -21.48
C GLY A 82 -10.57 -3.34 -21.14
N GLU A 83 -10.00 -2.14 -21.09
CA GLU A 83 -10.74 -0.89 -20.80
C GLU A 83 -11.76 -0.61 -21.91
N VAL A 84 -13.06 -0.66 -21.57
CA VAL A 84 -14.14 -0.48 -22.55
C VAL A 84 -14.26 0.97 -22.98
N GLU A 85 -14.24 1.89 -22.01
CA GLU A 85 -14.39 3.33 -22.19
C GLU A 85 -13.20 4.08 -21.58
N PRO A 86 -12.76 5.20 -22.18
CA PRO A 86 -11.74 6.04 -21.59
C PRO A 86 -12.25 6.70 -20.30
N THR A 87 -11.34 6.93 -19.35
CA THR A 87 -11.64 7.66 -18.12
C THR A 87 -12.29 9.03 -18.41
N GLU A 88 -13.37 9.34 -17.71
CA GLU A 88 -14.06 10.63 -17.87
C GLU A 88 -13.13 11.79 -17.54
N ARG A 89 -13.37 12.96 -18.14
CA ARG A 89 -12.42 14.07 -18.05
C ARG A 89 -12.23 14.57 -16.63
N TRP A 90 -13.28 14.62 -15.82
CA TRP A 90 -13.21 15.07 -14.44
C TRP A 90 -12.46 14.05 -13.55
N GLU A 91 -12.68 12.75 -13.75
CA GLU A 91 -11.95 11.68 -13.04
C GLU A 91 -10.46 11.74 -13.35
N PHE A 92 -10.11 11.96 -14.62
CA PHE A 92 -8.73 12.18 -15.03
C PHE A 92 -8.11 13.39 -14.33
N CYS A 93 -8.84 14.51 -14.22
CA CYS A 93 -8.37 15.71 -13.51
C CYS A 93 -8.16 15.43 -12.01
N VAL A 94 -9.08 14.71 -11.37
CA VAL A 94 -8.96 14.31 -9.95
C VAL A 94 -7.77 13.37 -9.75
N SER A 95 -7.59 12.37 -10.62
CA SER A 95 -6.44 11.46 -10.57
C SER A 95 -5.12 12.21 -10.78
N THR A 96 -5.10 13.20 -11.67
CA THR A 96 -3.93 14.07 -11.90
C THR A 96 -3.63 14.93 -10.68
N LEU A 97 -4.65 15.54 -10.06
CA LEU A 97 -4.50 16.27 -8.80
C LEU A 97 -3.98 15.36 -7.69
N GLN A 98 -4.55 14.17 -7.54
CA GLN A 98 -4.13 13.19 -6.55
C GLN A 98 -2.69 12.71 -6.79
N LYS A 99 -2.20 12.65 -8.03
CA LYS A 99 -0.80 12.28 -8.30
C LYS A 99 0.19 13.31 -7.77
N PHE A 100 -0.08 14.60 -7.94
CA PHE A 100 0.88 15.67 -7.65
C PHE A 100 0.64 16.38 -6.32
N MET A 101 -0.61 16.41 -5.84
CA MET A 101 -1.04 17.13 -4.64
C MET A 101 -1.79 16.19 -3.66
N SER A 102 -1.35 14.94 -3.60
CA SER A 102 -1.99 13.90 -2.80
C SER A 102 -2.15 14.29 -1.33
N PHE A 103 -1.10 14.86 -0.74
CA PHE A 103 -1.09 15.30 0.65
C PHE A 103 -2.07 16.44 0.91
N GLY A 104 -2.19 17.40 -0.02
CA GLY A 104 -3.12 18.51 0.12
C GLY A 104 -4.56 18.01 0.09
N LEU A 105 -4.87 17.10 -0.84
CA LEU A 105 -6.17 16.47 -0.92
C LEU A 105 -6.52 15.68 0.35
N SER A 106 -5.60 14.85 0.86
CA SER A 106 -5.84 14.08 2.09
C SER A 106 -6.00 14.98 3.32
N ALA A 107 -5.22 16.06 3.44
CA ALA A 107 -5.36 17.04 4.51
C ALA A 107 -6.71 17.77 4.45
N MET A 108 -7.17 18.15 3.25
CA MET A 108 -8.50 18.73 3.05
C MET A 108 -9.63 17.78 3.47
N ILE A 109 -9.50 16.48 3.16
CA ILE A 109 -10.47 15.47 3.58
C ILE A 109 -10.49 15.36 5.11
N GLN A 110 -9.32 15.29 5.76
CA GLN A 110 -9.24 15.19 7.20
C GLN A 110 -9.87 16.39 7.91
N ARG A 111 -9.62 17.62 7.44
CA ARG A 111 -10.22 18.83 8.02
C ARG A 111 -11.75 18.85 7.96
N LYS A 112 -12.35 18.16 6.99
CA LYS A 112 -13.80 18.04 6.85
C LYS A 112 -14.41 16.94 7.72
N SER A 113 -13.60 16.07 8.32
CA SER A 113 -14.09 15.03 9.22
C SER A 113 -14.38 15.63 10.60
N HIS A 114 -15.66 15.77 10.94
CA HIS A 114 -16.13 16.41 12.18
C HIS A 114 -15.98 15.53 13.43
N SER A 115 -15.79 14.21 13.28
CA SER A 115 -15.86 13.22 14.38
C SER A 115 -14.56 12.47 14.64
N PHE A 116 -13.42 13.00 14.20
CA PHE A 116 -12.15 12.28 14.18
C PHE A 116 -11.72 11.68 15.53
N HIS A 117 -12.04 12.33 16.66
CA HIS A 117 -11.72 11.78 17.98
C HIS A 117 -12.50 10.50 18.33
N GLN A 118 -13.77 10.40 17.95
CA GLN A 118 -14.57 9.20 18.18
C GLN A 118 -14.13 8.08 17.23
N ASP A 119 -13.92 8.43 15.96
CA ASP A 119 -13.44 7.49 14.94
C ASP A 119 -12.10 6.89 15.37
N TYR A 120 -11.15 7.73 15.82
CA TYR A 120 -9.84 7.28 16.32
C TYR A 120 -9.97 6.24 17.45
N ARG A 121 -10.85 6.49 18.43
CA ARG A 121 -11.04 5.55 19.56
C ARG A 121 -11.49 4.19 19.09
N VAL A 122 -12.51 4.13 18.23
CA VAL A 122 -13.04 2.86 17.70
C VAL A 122 -11.96 2.12 16.90
N VAL A 123 -11.22 2.83 16.04
CA VAL A 123 -10.11 2.24 15.27
C VAL A 123 -9.00 1.71 16.18
N ASN A 124 -8.66 2.46 17.24
CA ASN A 124 -7.65 2.04 18.22
C ASN A 124 -8.07 0.79 18.98
N ASP A 125 -9.32 0.74 19.47
CA ASP A 125 -9.83 -0.41 20.21
C ASP A 125 -9.83 -1.68 19.34
N MET A 126 -10.24 -1.56 18.07
CA MET A 126 -10.16 -2.66 17.09
C MET A 126 -8.72 -3.10 16.85
N PHE A 127 -7.81 -2.15 16.64
CA PHE A 127 -6.39 -2.45 16.43
C PHE A 127 -5.79 -3.21 17.63
N GLU A 128 -6.07 -2.76 18.85
CA GLU A 128 -5.56 -3.42 20.05
C GLU A 128 -6.10 -4.84 20.22
N GLU A 129 -7.39 -5.07 19.94
CA GLU A 129 -7.96 -6.43 19.97
C GLU A 129 -7.33 -7.36 18.95
N ILE A 130 -7.09 -6.85 17.73
CA ILE A 130 -6.41 -7.60 16.68
C ILE A 130 -4.97 -7.94 17.11
N VAL A 131 -4.24 -6.96 17.67
CA VAL A 131 -2.89 -7.18 18.20
C VAL A 131 -2.91 -8.22 19.33
N ARG A 132 -3.87 -8.17 20.25
CA ARG A 132 -4.03 -9.18 21.31
C ARG A 132 -4.35 -10.57 20.74
N SER A 133 -5.19 -10.66 19.72
CA SER A 133 -5.46 -11.91 19.00
C SER A 133 -4.17 -12.50 18.41
N VAL A 134 -3.40 -11.67 17.70
CA VAL A 134 -2.12 -12.08 17.09
C VAL A 134 -1.11 -12.53 18.15
N LYS A 135 -0.96 -11.79 19.26
CA LYS A 135 -0.08 -12.17 20.38
C LYS A 135 -0.43 -13.54 20.95
N ARG A 136 -1.72 -13.83 21.18
CA ARG A 136 -2.19 -15.15 21.67
C ARG A 136 -1.86 -16.27 20.69
N ASN A 137 -2.00 -16.00 19.39
CA ASN A 137 -1.66 -16.98 18.36
C ASN A 137 -0.14 -17.24 18.29
N ILE A 138 0.70 -16.20 18.39
CA ILE A 138 2.16 -16.37 18.43
C ILE A 138 2.60 -17.17 19.67
N ALA A 139 2.02 -16.87 20.83
CA ALA A 139 2.37 -17.54 22.08
C ALA A 139 2.02 -19.03 22.09
N SER A 140 0.94 -19.42 21.41
CA SER A 140 0.48 -20.82 21.33
C SER A 140 1.02 -21.59 20.12
N ALA A 141 1.67 -20.91 19.17
CA ALA A 141 2.20 -21.53 17.97
C ALA A 141 3.42 -22.42 18.27
N ASP A 142 3.46 -23.60 17.65
CA ASP A 142 4.61 -24.50 17.67
C ASP A 142 5.67 -24.01 16.67
N ILE A 143 6.52 -23.10 17.12
CA ILE A 143 7.58 -22.43 16.34
C ILE A 143 8.86 -22.34 17.17
N ASP A 144 9.99 -22.14 16.50
CA ASP A 144 11.30 -21.94 17.15
C ASP A 144 11.27 -20.76 18.14
N GLN A 145 12.03 -20.89 19.23
CA GLN A 145 12.06 -19.90 20.31
C GLN A 145 12.59 -18.54 19.83
N ASN A 146 13.64 -18.50 19.00
CA ASN A 146 14.20 -17.24 18.50
C ASN A 146 13.20 -16.53 17.57
N LEU A 147 12.47 -17.31 16.77
CA LEU A 147 11.40 -16.77 15.93
C LEU A 147 10.25 -16.22 16.79
N ARG A 148 9.84 -16.94 17.82
CA ARG A 148 8.77 -16.50 18.73
C ARG A 148 9.14 -15.18 19.41
N GLU A 149 10.34 -15.07 19.96
CA GLU A 149 10.82 -13.85 20.61
C GLU A 149 10.85 -12.67 19.64
N HIS A 150 11.36 -12.89 18.41
CA HIS A 150 11.39 -11.86 17.37
C HIS A 150 9.99 -11.39 16.96
N LEU A 151 9.04 -12.32 16.77
CA LEU A 151 7.65 -11.98 16.44
C LEU A 151 6.95 -11.22 17.58
N LEU A 152 7.20 -11.61 18.83
CA LEU A 152 6.62 -10.95 20.00
C LEU A 152 7.20 -9.55 20.19
N ASP A 153 8.51 -9.36 20.05
CA ASP A 153 9.15 -8.04 20.11
C ASP A 153 8.52 -7.10 19.07
N LYS A 154 8.40 -7.58 17.83
CA LYS A 154 7.81 -6.83 16.73
C LYS A 154 6.36 -6.45 16.97
N ILE A 155 5.53 -7.38 17.44
CA ILE A 155 4.11 -7.11 17.72
C ILE A 155 3.91 -6.28 18.99
N ASN A 156 4.83 -6.35 19.96
CA ASN A 156 4.79 -5.49 21.14
C ASN A 156 5.10 -4.03 20.82
N GLY A 157 6.02 -3.78 19.88
CA GLY A 157 6.37 -2.44 19.40
C GLY A 157 5.49 -1.92 18.25
N LEU A 158 4.46 -2.65 17.83
CA LEU A 158 3.63 -2.25 16.67
C LEU A 158 2.73 -1.06 17.04
N GLY A 159 2.94 0.08 16.38
CA GLY A 159 2.13 1.29 16.58
C GLY A 159 0.92 1.39 15.66
N LEU A 160 -0.08 2.18 16.07
CA LEU A 160 -1.19 2.62 15.23
C LEU A 160 -1.12 4.13 15.03
N LYS A 161 -1.48 4.54 13.83
CA LYS A 161 -1.31 5.89 13.34
C LYS A 161 -2.44 6.17 12.35
N VAL A 162 -3.29 7.14 12.67
CA VAL A 162 -4.51 7.45 11.90
C VAL A 162 -4.42 8.88 11.38
N GLY A 163 -4.66 9.08 10.09
CA GLY A 163 -4.66 10.39 9.44
C GLY A 163 -3.32 11.12 9.46
N PHE A 164 -3.33 12.41 9.73
CA PHE A 164 -2.17 13.28 9.90
C PHE A 164 -2.25 13.98 11.27
N SER A 165 -1.11 14.47 11.77
CA SER A 165 -1.14 15.33 12.96
C SER A 165 -1.78 16.67 12.64
N ASP A 166 -2.32 17.34 13.67
CA ASP A 166 -2.94 18.66 13.52
C ASP A 166 -1.99 19.64 12.83
N ASN A 167 -0.72 19.69 13.25
CA ASN A 167 0.29 20.57 12.65
C ASN A 167 0.48 20.35 11.15
N MET A 168 0.47 19.11 10.68
CA MET A 168 0.66 18.80 9.25
C MET A 168 -0.54 19.24 8.42
N VAL A 169 -1.74 19.24 9.00
CA VAL A 169 -2.95 19.73 8.34
C VAL A 169 -3.16 21.23 8.56
N HIS A 170 -2.20 22.01 9.05
CA HIS A 170 -2.30 23.48 9.05
C HIS A 170 -1.86 24.07 7.70
N ASP A 171 -2.47 25.19 7.29
CA ASP A 171 -2.19 25.84 6.00
C ASP A 171 -0.70 26.14 5.83
N THR A 172 -0.05 26.66 6.86
CA THR A 172 1.39 26.97 6.85
C THR A 172 2.24 25.75 6.48
N TYR A 173 1.91 24.56 6.98
CA TYR A 173 2.68 23.35 6.67
C TYR A 173 2.45 22.92 5.21
N ILE A 174 1.19 22.94 4.76
CA ILE A 174 0.81 22.57 3.39
C ILE A 174 1.43 23.53 2.37
N ASP A 175 1.36 24.84 2.61
CA ASP A 175 1.93 25.87 1.74
C ASP A 175 3.45 25.72 1.63
N ASN A 176 4.14 25.50 2.76
CA ASN A 176 5.57 25.23 2.76
C ASN A 176 5.92 23.94 2.01
N PHE A 177 5.09 22.90 2.14
CA PHE A 177 5.30 21.63 1.46
C PHE A 177 5.19 21.77 -0.07
N TYR A 178 4.26 22.59 -0.56
CA TYR A 178 4.01 22.83 -1.99
C TYR A 178 4.65 24.11 -2.55
N MET A 179 5.51 24.79 -1.78
CA MET A 179 6.04 26.12 -2.13
C MET A 179 6.72 26.19 -3.51
N GLU A 180 7.34 25.09 -3.97
CA GLU A 180 8.02 25.01 -5.27
C GLU A 180 7.12 24.53 -6.42
N LEU A 181 5.88 24.12 -6.14
CA LEU A 181 4.92 23.67 -7.15
C LEU A 181 4.18 24.88 -7.73
N ILE A 182 4.46 25.20 -9.00
CA ILE A 182 3.89 26.37 -9.68
C ILE A 182 2.79 25.91 -10.63
N ILE A 183 1.57 26.39 -10.41
CA ILE A 183 0.40 26.04 -11.21
C ILE A 183 -0.13 27.28 -11.93
N THR A 184 -0.24 27.19 -13.26
CA THR A 184 -0.79 28.21 -14.14
C THR A 184 -2.13 27.73 -14.70
N PRO A 185 -3.27 28.41 -14.43
CA PRO A 185 -4.60 27.92 -14.83
C PRO A 185 -4.79 27.66 -16.33
N THR A 186 -4.05 28.38 -17.18
CA THR A 186 -4.17 28.33 -18.64
C THR A 186 -3.19 27.38 -19.32
N ASP A 187 -2.23 26.81 -18.59
CA ASP A 187 -1.19 25.94 -19.17
C ASP A 187 -1.11 24.58 -18.46
N PHE A 188 -1.98 23.67 -18.90
CA PHE A 188 -2.08 22.34 -18.32
C PHE A 188 -0.79 21.53 -18.48
N PHE A 189 -0.16 21.56 -19.65
CA PHE A 189 1.03 20.73 -19.89
C PHE A 189 2.22 21.23 -19.07
N GLN A 190 2.39 22.55 -18.96
CA GLN A 190 3.42 23.13 -18.09
C GLN A 190 3.17 22.77 -16.61
N ASN A 191 1.92 22.69 -16.16
CA ASN A 191 1.61 22.22 -14.80
C ASN A 191 2.02 20.76 -14.58
N ILE A 192 1.85 19.89 -15.58
CA ILE A 192 2.34 18.51 -15.51
C ILE A 192 3.87 18.49 -15.38
N MET A 193 4.57 19.31 -16.17
CA MET A 193 6.02 19.43 -16.09
C MET A 193 6.48 19.96 -14.72
N SER A 194 5.79 20.96 -14.16
CA SER A 194 6.04 21.48 -12.81
C SER A 194 5.79 20.41 -11.75
N GLY A 195 4.71 19.64 -11.87
CA GLY A 195 4.41 18.53 -10.97
C GLY A 195 5.46 17.41 -11.00
N GLU A 196 5.95 17.03 -12.18
CA GLU A 196 7.02 16.04 -12.32
C GLU A 196 8.34 16.53 -11.73
N ALA A 197 8.69 17.82 -11.93
CA ALA A 197 9.85 18.44 -11.31
C ALA A 197 9.72 18.49 -9.77
N PHE A 198 8.53 18.82 -9.26
CA PHE A 198 8.21 18.82 -7.83
C PHE A 198 8.40 17.42 -7.21
N LEU A 199 7.89 16.36 -7.85
CA LEU A 199 8.08 14.99 -7.37
C LEU A 199 9.56 14.58 -7.36
N GLN A 200 10.36 15.03 -8.34
CA GLN A 200 11.80 14.78 -8.36
C GLN A 200 12.51 15.50 -7.21
N ASP A 201 12.19 16.78 -6.96
CA ASP A 201 12.81 17.49 -5.84
C ASP A 201 12.35 16.94 -4.49
N PHE A 202 11.10 16.50 -4.37
CA PHE A 202 10.59 15.79 -3.20
C PHE A 202 11.42 14.54 -2.87
N GLU A 203 11.70 13.69 -3.87
CA GLU A 203 12.56 12.50 -3.69
C GLU A 203 14.00 12.88 -3.30
N LYS A 204 14.52 13.97 -3.86
CA LYS A 204 15.84 14.51 -3.50
C LYS A 204 15.87 15.03 -2.06
N ARG A 205 14.86 15.78 -1.61
CA ARG A 205 14.73 16.24 -0.22
C ARG A 205 14.65 15.07 0.74
N ARG A 206 13.88 14.04 0.41
CA ARG A 206 13.77 12.81 1.20
C ARG A 206 15.12 12.09 1.36
N LEU A 207 15.97 12.14 0.34
CA LEU A 207 17.32 11.56 0.42
C LEU A 207 18.29 12.42 1.25
N LYS A 208 18.21 13.75 1.16
CA LYS A 208 19.05 14.67 1.96
C LYS A 208 18.68 14.65 3.44
N THR A 209 17.38 14.69 3.71
CA THR A 209 16.82 14.77 5.06
C THR A 209 15.75 13.70 5.16
N PRO A 210 16.07 12.50 5.67
CA PRO A 210 15.13 11.39 5.79
C PRO A 210 14.15 11.62 6.95
N ALA A 211 13.42 12.73 6.93
CA ALA A 211 12.37 13.01 7.88
C ALA A 211 11.29 11.93 7.79
N SER A 212 10.84 11.43 8.95
CA SER A 212 9.80 10.40 9.02
C SER A 212 8.48 10.85 8.37
N GLU A 213 8.23 12.16 8.36
CA GLU A 213 7.03 12.77 7.78
C GLU A 213 6.87 12.48 6.28
N TYR A 214 7.95 12.37 5.52
CA TYR A 214 7.84 12.06 4.08
C TYR A 214 7.32 10.65 3.81
N ARG A 215 7.73 9.68 4.65
CA ARG A 215 7.25 8.30 4.54
C ARG A 215 5.79 8.20 4.94
N TRP A 216 5.41 8.95 5.98
CA TRP A 216 4.04 9.11 6.41
C TRP A 216 3.14 9.67 5.30
N ILE A 217 3.53 10.82 4.72
CA ILE A 217 2.79 11.48 3.64
C ILE A 217 2.61 10.54 2.45
N SER A 218 3.67 9.83 2.05
CA SER A 218 3.61 8.90 0.93
C SER A 218 2.58 7.77 1.15
N ALA A 219 2.50 7.25 2.38
CA ALA A 219 1.60 6.15 2.71
C ALA A 219 0.14 6.62 2.90
N MET A 220 -0.07 7.74 3.59
CA MET A 220 -1.42 8.27 3.89
C MET A 220 -2.10 8.94 2.69
N SER A 221 -1.33 9.29 1.66
CA SER A 221 -1.83 9.96 0.46
C SER A 221 -1.64 9.13 -0.81
N SER A 222 -1.57 7.81 -0.69
CA SER A 222 -1.54 6.90 -1.85
C SER A 222 -2.82 7.01 -2.70
N SER A 223 -2.69 6.81 -4.01
CA SER A 223 -3.84 6.71 -4.92
C SER A 223 -4.72 5.49 -4.63
N ASN A 224 -4.09 4.40 -4.19
CA ASN A 224 -4.78 3.24 -3.63
C ASN A 224 -4.92 3.47 -2.13
N ILE A 225 -6.09 3.97 -1.73
CA ILE A 225 -6.44 4.18 -0.32
C ILE A 225 -6.65 2.81 0.32
N ASP A 226 -5.79 2.45 1.25
CA ASP A 226 -5.85 1.21 2.02
C ASP A 226 -5.13 1.41 3.36
N VAL A 227 -5.36 0.51 4.32
CA VAL A 227 -4.56 0.43 5.54
C VAL A 227 -3.21 -0.18 5.21
N GLN A 228 -2.12 0.49 5.59
CA GLN A 228 -0.76 0.07 5.23
C GLN A 228 0.11 -0.17 6.45
N TYR A 229 1.05 -1.11 6.33
CA TYR A 229 2.12 -1.29 7.31
C TYR A 229 3.38 -0.55 6.87
N LEU A 230 3.85 0.40 7.68
CA LEU A 230 5.09 1.12 7.49
C LEU A 230 6.23 0.44 8.24
N VAL A 231 6.99 -0.38 7.51
CA VAL A 231 8.10 -1.19 8.03
C VAL A 231 9.10 -0.38 8.87
N SER A 232 9.50 0.80 8.40
CA SER A 232 10.59 1.56 9.03
C SER A 232 10.27 2.21 10.36
N LYS A 233 8.99 2.22 10.75
CA LYS A 233 8.55 2.71 12.05
C LYS A 233 7.80 1.65 12.83
N ASN A 234 7.60 0.47 12.22
CA ASN A 234 6.75 -0.57 12.74
C ASN A 234 5.35 -0.03 13.12
N GLU A 235 4.69 0.65 12.16
CA GLU A 235 3.40 1.31 12.38
C GLU A 235 2.36 0.86 11.35
N VAL A 236 1.12 0.67 11.80
CA VAL A 236 -0.07 0.53 10.94
C VAL A 236 -0.67 1.91 10.70
N LEU A 237 -0.83 2.26 9.44
CA LEU A 237 -1.27 3.56 8.96
C LEU A 237 -2.69 3.46 8.39
N VAL A 238 -3.61 4.25 8.94
CA VAL A 238 -5.02 4.30 8.50
C VAL A 238 -5.31 5.69 7.92
N PRO A 239 -5.51 5.81 6.59
CA PRO A 239 -5.93 7.08 5.97
C PRO A 239 -7.33 7.51 6.43
N VAL A 240 -7.53 8.82 6.68
CA VAL A 240 -8.84 9.35 7.12
C VAL A 240 -9.96 9.10 6.11
N ALA A 241 -9.63 8.99 4.82
CA ALA A 241 -10.60 8.69 3.78
C ALA A 241 -11.31 7.33 3.97
N LEU A 242 -10.71 6.39 4.73
CA LEU A 242 -11.37 5.13 5.11
C LEU A 242 -12.33 5.28 6.30
N LEU A 243 -12.26 6.41 7.01
CA LEU A 243 -13.07 6.72 8.19
C LEU A 243 -14.26 7.62 7.84
N MET A 244 -14.78 7.46 6.63
CA MET A 244 -15.91 8.24 6.12
C MET A 244 -17.06 7.31 5.75
N SER A 245 -18.29 7.79 5.95
CA SER A 245 -19.49 7.10 5.47
C SER A 245 -19.46 6.93 3.94
N PRO A 246 -19.94 5.79 3.39
CA PRO A 246 -20.55 4.63 4.07
C PRO A 246 -19.53 3.56 4.50
N PHE A 247 -18.23 3.78 4.35
CA PHE A 247 -17.20 2.78 4.62
C PHE A 247 -16.98 2.54 6.12
N PHE A 248 -17.16 3.59 6.92
CA PHE A 248 -16.99 3.56 8.37
C PHE A 248 -17.98 4.51 9.02
N ASP A 249 -18.53 4.06 10.14
CA ASP A 249 -19.23 4.87 11.11
C ASP A 249 -18.96 4.23 12.48
N PRO A 250 -18.53 5.01 13.49
CA PRO A 250 -18.22 4.46 14.81
C PRO A 250 -19.41 3.80 15.51
N GLU A 251 -20.65 4.06 15.06
CA GLU A 251 -21.87 3.46 15.58
C GLU A 251 -22.30 2.19 14.85
N TYR A 252 -21.56 1.76 13.81
CA TYR A 252 -21.85 0.49 13.15
C TYR A 252 -21.66 -0.70 14.10
N PRO A 253 -22.46 -1.78 13.95
CA PRO A 253 -22.30 -3.00 14.72
C PRO A 253 -20.89 -3.57 14.60
N LEU A 254 -20.37 -4.13 15.68
CA LEU A 254 -19.02 -4.72 15.70
C LEU A 254 -18.78 -5.71 14.54
N PRO A 255 -19.71 -6.62 14.16
CA PRO A 255 -19.48 -7.49 13.02
C PRO A 255 -19.28 -6.74 11.69
N VAL A 256 -19.96 -5.61 11.50
CA VAL A 256 -19.79 -4.75 10.32
C VAL A 256 -18.41 -4.11 10.34
N LEU A 257 -18.06 -3.47 11.47
CA LEU A 257 -16.75 -2.81 11.64
C LEU A 257 -15.59 -3.79 11.45
N TYR A 258 -15.66 -4.97 12.06
CA TYR A 258 -14.61 -5.97 11.96
C TYR A 258 -14.55 -6.61 10.56
N GLY A 259 -15.69 -6.80 9.90
CA GLY A 259 -15.75 -7.35 8.53
C GLY A 259 -15.21 -6.38 7.47
N THR A 260 -15.46 -5.08 7.65
CA THR A 260 -14.88 -4.03 6.79
C THR A 260 -13.49 -3.64 7.26
N LEU A 261 -13.34 -2.54 8.01
CA LEU A 261 -12.05 -1.96 8.42
C LEU A 261 -11.20 -2.93 9.24
N GLY A 262 -11.82 -3.77 10.09
CA GLY A 262 -11.08 -4.73 10.91
C GLY A 262 -10.27 -5.74 10.10
N THR A 263 -10.77 -6.17 8.92
CA THR A 263 -9.99 -7.06 8.04
C THR A 263 -8.82 -6.33 7.37
N HIS A 264 -8.93 -5.03 7.09
CA HIS A 264 -7.79 -4.22 6.59
C HIS A 264 -6.75 -4.00 7.69
N LEU A 265 -7.17 -3.64 8.91
CA LEU A 265 -6.31 -3.53 10.08
C LEU A 265 -5.58 -4.85 10.35
N ALA A 266 -6.30 -5.95 10.39
CA ALA A 266 -5.71 -7.27 10.63
C ALA A 266 -4.74 -7.70 9.53
N SER A 267 -5.05 -7.40 8.26
CA SER A 267 -4.13 -7.66 7.16
C SER A 267 -2.83 -6.84 7.29
N ALA A 268 -2.90 -5.57 7.71
CA ALA A 268 -1.73 -4.74 7.96
C ALA A 268 -0.92 -5.23 9.17
N VAL A 269 -1.58 -5.62 10.27
CA VAL A 269 -0.92 -6.21 11.45
C VAL A 269 -0.21 -7.51 11.06
N VAL A 270 -0.87 -8.42 10.33
CA VAL A 270 -0.26 -9.67 9.87
C VAL A 270 0.87 -9.40 8.86
N SER A 271 0.73 -8.39 8.01
CA SER A 271 1.77 -7.98 7.06
C SER A 271 3.08 -7.61 7.76
N SER A 272 3.02 -7.06 8.98
CA SER A 272 4.22 -6.80 9.79
C SER A 272 5.06 -8.06 10.07
N LEU A 273 4.41 -9.23 10.05
CA LEU A 273 5.01 -10.55 10.27
C LEU A 273 5.19 -11.37 8.99
N SER A 274 4.96 -10.76 7.82
CA SER A 274 5.14 -11.43 6.54
C SER A 274 6.60 -11.86 6.32
N ALA A 275 6.81 -12.83 5.42
CA ALA A 275 8.14 -13.34 5.07
C ALA A 275 9.14 -12.23 4.70
N THR A 276 8.69 -11.15 4.06
CA THR A 276 9.54 -10.01 3.68
C THR A 276 9.76 -9.03 4.82
N ASN A 277 8.77 -8.87 5.70
CA ASN A 277 8.86 -7.90 6.79
C ASN A 277 9.54 -8.51 8.03
N ILE A 278 9.72 -9.82 8.11
CA ILE A 278 10.47 -10.46 9.19
C ILE A 278 11.95 -10.04 9.20
N PHE A 279 12.49 -9.63 8.05
CA PHE A 279 13.86 -9.12 7.93
C PHE A 279 14.05 -7.75 8.59
N PHE A 280 13.02 -7.19 9.23
CA PHE A 280 13.10 -5.93 9.94
C PHE A 280 12.76 -6.13 11.42
N ALA A 281 13.60 -5.59 12.29
CA ALA A 281 13.35 -5.54 13.74
C ALA A 281 12.17 -4.60 14.08
N GLY A 282 11.74 -4.61 15.34
CA GLY A 282 10.64 -3.76 15.84
C GLY A 282 10.91 -2.25 15.72
N ASP A 283 12.17 -1.83 15.58
CA ASP A 283 12.58 -0.44 15.34
C ASP A 283 12.66 -0.08 13.84
N GLY A 284 12.40 -1.04 12.94
CA GLY A 284 12.49 -0.89 11.50
C GLY A 284 13.89 -1.08 10.89
N THR A 285 14.88 -1.51 11.69
CA THR A 285 16.23 -1.82 11.22
C THR A 285 16.23 -3.12 10.40
N LEU A 286 16.87 -3.12 9.23
CA LEU A 286 17.06 -4.31 8.41
C LEU A 286 18.08 -5.26 9.07
N LEU A 287 17.67 -6.49 9.30
CA LEU A 287 18.46 -7.55 9.91
C LEU A 287 19.45 -8.16 8.91
N ALA A 288 20.57 -8.64 9.43
CA ALA A 288 21.52 -9.43 8.65
C ALA A 288 20.93 -10.79 8.27
N ALA A 289 21.40 -11.36 7.15
CA ALA A 289 20.85 -12.61 6.59
C ALA A 289 21.04 -13.84 7.51
N ASP A 290 22.00 -13.79 8.42
CA ASP A 290 22.33 -14.83 9.41
C ASP A 290 21.60 -14.66 10.75
N HIS A 291 20.67 -13.70 10.86
CA HIS A 291 19.91 -13.48 12.08
C HIS A 291 19.14 -14.77 12.50
N PRO A 292 19.18 -15.17 13.79
CA PRO A 292 18.63 -16.45 14.25
C PRO A 292 17.15 -16.70 13.93
N ALA A 293 16.36 -15.64 13.77
CA ALA A 293 14.94 -15.76 13.42
C ALA A 293 14.67 -16.05 11.93
N ILE A 294 15.64 -15.83 11.02
CA ILE A 294 15.40 -15.91 9.56
C ILE A 294 15.20 -17.35 9.09
N ALA A 295 16.15 -18.25 9.39
CA ALA A 295 16.07 -19.63 8.95
C ALA A 295 14.81 -20.35 9.49
N PRO A 296 14.45 -20.20 10.79
CA PRO A 296 13.20 -20.74 11.30
C PRO A 296 11.95 -20.15 10.62
N THR A 297 11.98 -18.88 10.19
CA THR A 297 10.84 -18.27 9.48
C THR A 297 10.57 -18.98 8.16
N ILE A 298 11.62 -19.25 7.39
CA ILE A 298 11.51 -19.96 6.10
C ILE A 298 10.90 -21.35 6.32
N GLN A 299 11.36 -22.06 7.35
CA GLN A 299 10.83 -23.38 7.70
C GLN A 299 9.36 -23.33 8.13
N ALA A 300 8.99 -22.37 8.99
CA ALA A 300 7.63 -22.21 9.49
C ALA A 300 6.62 -21.90 8.37
N LEU A 301 7.05 -21.21 7.32
CA LEU A 301 6.19 -20.82 6.19
C LEU A 301 6.11 -21.89 5.08
N ALA A 302 7.05 -22.84 5.02
CA ALA A 302 7.13 -23.82 3.95
C ALA A 302 5.84 -24.66 3.81
N GLN A 303 5.37 -25.23 4.93
CA GLN A 303 4.20 -26.12 4.92
C GLN A 303 2.88 -25.37 4.66
N PRO A 304 2.56 -24.24 5.33
CA PRO A 304 1.39 -23.44 5.00
C PRO A 304 1.38 -22.98 3.53
N HIS A 305 2.52 -22.53 3.01
CA HIS A 305 2.65 -22.10 1.62
C HIS A 305 2.37 -23.25 0.65
N HIS A 306 2.94 -24.44 0.89
CA HIS A 306 2.69 -25.62 0.07
C HIS A 306 1.22 -26.06 0.09
N CYS A 307 0.59 -26.05 1.29
CA CYS A 307 -0.81 -26.41 1.45
C CYS A 307 -1.73 -25.46 0.66
N LEU A 308 -1.53 -24.14 0.80
CA LEU A 308 -2.33 -23.15 0.10
C LEU A 308 -2.13 -23.22 -1.42
N HIS A 309 -0.89 -23.42 -1.87
CA HIS A 309 -0.61 -23.65 -3.29
C HIS A 309 -1.40 -24.84 -3.86
N ALA A 310 -1.33 -26.00 -3.19
CA ALA A 310 -2.03 -27.20 -3.62
C ALA A 310 -3.56 -27.06 -3.55
N TRP A 311 -4.07 -26.23 -2.64
CA TRP A 311 -5.49 -25.89 -2.58
C TRP A 311 -5.89 -25.00 -3.76
N LEU A 312 -5.18 -23.89 -4.00
CA LEU A 312 -5.49 -22.94 -5.08
C LEU A 312 -5.37 -23.60 -6.46
N ALA A 313 -4.33 -24.40 -6.69
CA ALA A 313 -4.14 -25.10 -7.96
C ALA A 313 -5.28 -26.08 -8.31
N ARG A 314 -6.03 -26.58 -7.30
CA ARG A 314 -7.18 -27.47 -7.51
C ARG A 314 -8.51 -26.74 -7.70
N HIS A 315 -8.64 -25.52 -7.18
CA HIS A 315 -9.93 -24.81 -7.11
C HIS A 315 -10.02 -23.61 -8.06
N LEU A 316 -8.89 -23.10 -8.54
CA LEU A 316 -8.89 -22.05 -9.55
C LEU A 316 -9.07 -22.65 -10.95
N PRO A 317 -9.73 -21.93 -11.88
CA PRO A 317 -9.79 -22.34 -13.28
C PRO A 317 -8.38 -22.55 -13.83
N PRO A 318 -8.16 -23.56 -14.68
CA PRO A 318 -6.87 -23.75 -15.33
C PRO A 318 -6.51 -22.50 -16.13
N THR A 319 -5.35 -21.93 -15.83
CA THR A 319 -4.77 -20.79 -16.54
C THR A 319 -3.51 -21.24 -17.28
N ASP A 320 -3.20 -20.59 -18.42
CA ASP A 320 -1.96 -20.86 -19.18
C ASP A 320 -0.68 -20.55 -18.39
N THR A 321 -0.81 -19.75 -17.32
CA THR A 321 0.30 -19.42 -16.42
C THR A 321 0.17 -20.16 -15.09
N PRO A 322 1.26 -20.78 -14.59
CA PRO A 322 1.24 -21.42 -13.27
C PRO A 322 1.11 -20.38 -12.16
N LEU A 323 0.49 -20.78 -11.05
CA LEU A 323 0.41 -19.96 -9.84
C LEU A 323 1.82 -19.63 -9.34
N ASN A 324 2.10 -18.33 -9.21
CA ASN A 324 3.41 -17.88 -8.74
C ASN A 324 3.42 -17.71 -7.20
N ASN A 325 4.62 -17.74 -6.62
CA ASN A 325 4.84 -17.58 -5.17
C ASN A 325 4.31 -16.27 -4.61
N ARG A 326 4.28 -15.20 -5.43
CA ARG A 326 3.75 -13.90 -5.01
C ARG A 326 2.25 -13.96 -4.77
N THR A 327 1.49 -14.62 -5.65
CA THR A 327 0.05 -14.83 -5.49
C THR A 327 -0.25 -15.67 -4.27
N ILE A 328 0.51 -16.74 -4.02
CA ILE A 328 0.32 -17.60 -2.85
C ILE A 328 0.59 -16.84 -1.56
N SER A 329 1.70 -16.08 -1.51
CA SER A 329 2.04 -15.25 -0.35
C SER A 329 0.99 -14.17 -0.08
N ALA A 330 0.48 -13.52 -1.13
CA ALA A 330 -0.60 -12.54 -1.01
C ALA A 330 -1.90 -13.17 -0.50
N ALA A 331 -2.29 -14.34 -1.02
CA ALA A 331 -3.46 -15.08 -0.57
C ALA A 331 -3.32 -15.52 0.90
N MET A 332 -2.12 -15.96 1.31
CA MET A 332 -1.84 -16.34 2.70
C MET A 332 -2.03 -15.14 3.65
N LEU A 333 -1.56 -13.95 3.26
CA LEU A 333 -1.77 -12.72 4.04
C LEU A 333 -3.25 -12.35 4.13
N ALA A 334 -3.99 -12.42 3.02
CA ALA A 334 -5.42 -12.12 2.99
C ALA A 334 -6.22 -13.06 3.91
N VAL A 335 -6.03 -14.38 3.78
CA VAL A 335 -6.70 -15.37 4.62
C VAL A 335 -6.34 -15.19 6.10
N SER A 336 -5.07 -14.91 6.39
CA SER A 336 -4.62 -14.66 7.76
C SER A 336 -5.24 -13.40 8.34
N GLY A 337 -5.32 -12.30 7.56
CA GLY A 337 -5.97 -11.07 7.97
C GLY A 337 -7.45 -11.26 8.34
N VAL A 338 -8.21 -11.96 7.48
CA VAL A 338 -9.63 -12.27 7.77
C VAL A 338 -9.76 -13.12 9.03
N ARG A 339 -8.95 -14.16 9.17
CA ARG A 339 -8.95 -15.02 10.36
C ARG A 339 -8.66 -14.23 11.64
N GLN A 340 -7.68 -13.34 11.62
CA GLN A 340 -7.34 -12.53 12.79
C GLN A 340 -8.43 -11.52 13.14
N ALA A 341 -9.03 -10.87 12.16
CA ALA A 341 -10.17 -9.98 12.37
C ALA A 341 -11.38 -10.72 12.97
N PHE A 342 -11.67 -11.92 12.47
CA PHE A 342 -12.77 -12.75 12.98
C PHE A 342 -12.54 -13.19 14.43
N GLN A 343 -11.32 -13.62 14.77
CA GLN A 343 -10.96 -13.99 16.16
C GLN A 343 -11.02 -12.79 17.11
N ALA A 344 -10.60 -11.61 16.65
CA ALA A 344 -10.69 -10.37 17.40
C ALA A 344 -12.15 -9.95 17.63
N LEU A 345 -13.02 -10.08 16.61
CA LEU A 345 -14.47 -9.85 16.75
C LEU A 345 -15.08 -10.71 17.86
N HIS A 346 -14.78 -12.00 17.91
CA HIS A 346 -15.31 -12.90 18.95
C HIS A 346 -14.88 -12.43 20.35
N SER A 347 -13.64 -11.98 20.49
CA SER A 347 -13.15 -11.44 21.76
C SER A 347 -13.89 -10.14 22.13
N ALA A 348 -14.08 -9.24 21.16
CA ALA A 348 -14.81 -8.00 21.36
C ALA A 348 -16.29 -8.22 21.75
N LEU A 349 -16.97 -9.18 21.12
CA LEU A 349 -18.38 -9.51 21.41
C LEU A 349 -18.59 -10.05 22.84
N THR A 350 -17.57 -10.64 23.46
CA THR A 350 -17.64 -11.07 24.87
C THR A 350 -17.47 -9.92 25.86
N THR A 351 -16.84 -8.83 25.44
CA THR A 351 -16.49 -7.69 26.30
C THR A 351 -17.51 -6.57 26.20
N TYR A 352 -18.02 -6.31 25.00
CA TYR A 352 -18.88 -5.16 24.71
C TYR A 352 -20.31 -5.59 24.41
N PRO A 353 -21.32 -4.89 24.97
CA PRO A 353 -22.71 -5.13 24.59
C PRO A 353 -22.91 -4.77 23.11
N HIS A 354 -23.67 -5.61 22.40
CA HIS A 354 -23.97 -5.41 20.99
C HIS A 354 -25.47 -5.52 20.76
N ILE A 355 -25.97 -4.69 19.83
CA ILE A 355 -27.36 -4.69 19.39
C ILE A 355 -27.32 -4.74 17.86
N HIS A 356 -28.12 -5.61 17.27
CA HIS A 356 -28.28 -5.65 15.82
C HIS A 356 -29.06 -4.44 15.32
N GLN A 357 -28.69 -3.93 14.14
CA GLN A 357 -29.47 -2.88 13.49
C GLN A 357 -30.83 -3.42 13.02
N PRO A 358 -31.84 -2.54 12.90
CA PRO A 358 -33.11 -2.91 12.30
C PRO A 358 -32.93 -3.58 10.93
N GLY A 359 -33.57 -4.73 10.71
CA GLY A 359 -33.43 -5.56 9.51
C GLY A 359 -32.32 -6.62 9.56
N PHE A 360 -31.43 -6.60 10.55
CA PHE A 360 -30.39 -7.61 10.76
C PHE A 360 -30.62 -8.49 12.01
N GLU A 361 -31.77 -8.36 12.68
CA GLU A 361 -32.05 -8.99 13.97
C GLU A 361 -32.07 -10.52 13.91
N TYR A 362 -32.23 -11.09 12.72
CA TYR A 362 -32.31 -12.53 12.49
C TYR A 362 -30.98 -13.15 12.04
N TYR A 363 -29.94 -12.34 11.81
CA TYR A 363 -28.63 -12.84 11.35
C TYR A 363 -27.66 -12.97 12.51
N GLU A 364 -26.90 -14.07 12.50
CA GLU A 364 -25.79 -14.25 13.44
C GLU A 364 -24.68 -13.23 13.15
N ASN A 365 -23.95 -12.84 14.21
CA ASN A 365 -22.84 -11.88 14.11
C ASN A 365 -21.80 -12.33 13.06
N GLU A 366 -21.52 -13.62 13.04
CA GLU A 366 -20.57 -14.27 12.14
C GLU A 366 -21.02 -14.14 10.68
N ALA A 367 -22.31 -14.31 10.41
CA ALA A 367 -22.86 -14.13 9.06
C ALA A 367 -22.72 -12.68 8.60
N ILE A 368 -23.04 -11.72 9.47
CA ILE A 368 -22.89 -10.29 9.19
C ILE A 368 -21.43 -9.95 8.87
N PHE A 369 -20.47 -10.47 9.65
CA PHE A 369 -19.04 -10.28 9.40
C PHE A 369 -18.61 -10.74 8.01
N PHE A 370 -19.00 -11.95 7.59
CA PHE A 370 -18.58 -12.48 6.29
C PHE A 370 -19.29 -11.79 5.12
N VAL A 371 -20.55 -11.37 5.28
CA VAL A 371 -21.28 -10.59 4.27
C VAL A 371 -20.61 -9.24 4.05
N THR A 372 -20.27 -8.52 5.13
CA THR A 372 -19.62 -7.21 5.02
C THR A 372 -18.19 -7.33 4.50
N TYR A 373 -17.44 -8.36 4.91
CA TYR A 373 -16.15 -8.69 4.32
C TYR A 373 -16.24 -8.93 2.81
N ALA A 374 -17.23 -9.70 2.35
CA ALA A 374 -17.42 -9.96 0.93
C ALA A 374 -17.81 -8.70 0.13
N GLN A 375 -18.48 -7.74 0.76
CA GLN A 375 -18.93 -6.49 0.13
C GLN A 375 -17.89 -5.37 0.15
N LYS A 376 -16.91 -5.41 1.06
CA LYS A 376 -15.95 -4.30 1.27
C LYS A 376 -15.15 -3.95 0.01
N ASP A 377 -14.80 -4.96 -0.78
CA ASP A 377 -14.00 -4.86 -2.00
C ASP A 377 -14.88 -4.87 -3.26
N GLY A 378 -16.12 -4.37 -3.16
CA GLY A 378 -17.22 -4.41 -4.14
C GLY A 378 -16.95 -3.82 -5.54
N ARG A 379 -15.73 -3.87 -6.05
CA ARG A 379 -15.34 -3.75 -7.46
C ARG A 379 -16.07 -4.75 -8.37
N MET A 380 -16.67 -5.82 -7.83
CA MET A 380 -17.32 -6.86 -8.64
C MET A 380 -18.86 -6.82 -8.68
N LEU A 381 -19.55 -5.99 -7.88
CA LEU A 381 -21.03 -5.96 -7.84
C LEU A 381 -21.69 -4.62 -8.21
N LEU A 382 -20.98 -3.50 -8.14
CA LEU A 382 -21.57 -2.19 -8.44
C LEU A 382 -21.64 -1.85 -9.95
N ARG A 383 -20.83 -2.49 -10.81
CA ARG A 383 -20.95 -2.30 -12.28
C ARG A 383 -22.18 -2.97 -12.88
N THR A 384 -22.74 -3.99 -12.24
CA THR A 384 -23.98 -4.65 -12.71
C THR A 384 -25.26 -3.98 -12.23
N MET A 385 -25.21 -3.18 -11.16
CA MET A 385 -26.41 -2.47 -10.65
C MET A 385 -26.64 -1.09 -11.29
N SER A 386 -25.61 -0.48 -11.89
CA SER A 386 -25.75 0.78 -12.64
C SER A 386 -26.33 0.61 -14.06
N LEU A 387 -26.58 -0.62 -14.51
CA LEU A 387 -27.18 -0.93 -15.81
C LEU A 387 -28.63 -1.43 -15.69
N ALA A 388 -29.24 -1.33 -14.50
CA ALA A 388 -30.59 -1.79 -14.22
C ALA A 388 -31.46 -0.74 -13.49
N SER A 389 -31.23 0.55 -13.75
CA SER A 389 -32.13 1.64 -13.35
C SER A 389 -32.34 2.62 -14.49
#